data_AF-A0A649UJ09-F1
#
_entry.id   AF-A0A649UJ09-F1
#
_cell.length_a   1.000
_cell.length_b   1.000
_cell.length_c   1.000
_cell.angle_alpha   90.00
_cell.angle_beta   90.00
_cell.angle_gamma   90.00
#
_symmetry.space_group_name_H-M   'P 1'
#
loop_
_entity.id
_entity.type
_entity.pdbx_description
1 polymer ?
#
loop_
_entity_poly.entity_id
_entity_poly.type
_entity_poly.pdbx_seq_one_letter_code
_entity_poly.pdbx_strand_id
1 'polypeptide(L)'
;EPKMTTVGSQDTTGPMTRDELKDLACLGFSADLVMQSFCHTAAYPKPVDVRMHKELPAFISTRGGVALRPGDGVIHSWLNRLLLPDTVGTGGDSHTRFPIGISFPAGSGLVAFAAATGAMPLDMPESVLVRFKGQMQPGVTLRDLVGAIPLYAIKQGLLTVAKAGKKN
;
A
#
# COMPACT_ATOMS: atom_id res chain seq x y z
N GLU A 1 -11.35 -3.15 -16.07
CA GLU A 1 -10.38 -2.75 -15.03
C GLU A 1 -11.15 -2.41 -13.76
N PRO A 2 -10.76 -2.93 -12.58
CA PRO A 2 -11.41 -2.59 -11.31
C PRO A 2 -11.33 -1.08 -11.01
N LYS A 3 -12.40 -0.53 -10.44
CA LYS A 3 -12.43 0.84 -9.92
C LYS A 3 -11.53 0.94 -8.67
N MET A 4 -10.66 1.93 -8.64
CA MET A 4 -9.79 2.24 -7.50
C MET A 4 -10.49 3.24 -6.58
N THR A 5 -11.04 2.75 -5.48
CA THR A 5 -11.73 3.58 -4.48
C THR A 5 -10.73 4.27 -3.55
N THR A 6 -9.63 3.61 -3.23
CA THR A 6 -8.61 4.16 -2.32
C THR A 6 -7.20 3.92 -2.85
N VAL A 7 -6.40 4.98 -2.92
CA VAL A 7 -5.00 4.95 -3.35
C VAL A 7 -4.09 5.52 -2.27
N GLY A 8 -3.14 4.72 -1.78
CA GLY A 8 -2.13 5.15 -0.81
C GLY A 8 -0.81 5.57 -1.44
N SER A 9 -0.18 6.62 -0.93
CA SER A 9 1.17 7.07 -1.29
C SER A 9 1.95 7.44 -0.03
N GLN A 10 3.24 7.09 0.03
CA GLN A 10 4.14 7.39 1.15
C GLN A 10 5.35 8.20 0.66
N ASP A 11 6.12 8.78 1.57
CA ASP A 11 7.11 9.84 1.30
C ASP A 11 8.41 9.41 0.60
N THR A 12 8.71 8.11 0.52
CA THR A 12 9.84 7.57 -0.25
C THR A 12 9.49 7.22 -1.69
N THR A 13 8.25 6.80 -1.96
CA THR A 13 7.75 6.55 -3.33
C THR A 13 6.94 7.72 -3.91
N GLY A 14 6.48 8.62 -3.04
CA GLY A 14 5.67 9.79 -3.38
C GLY A 14 6.34 10.75 -4.37
N PRO A 15 7.65 11.07 -4.24
CA PRO A 15 8.34 11.88 -5.25
C PRO A 15 8.33 11.25 -6.65
N MET A 16 8.54 9.93 -6.75
CA MET A 16 8.46 9.22 -8.03
C MET A 16 7.01 9.22 -8.55
N THR A 17 6.03 8.95 -7.69
CA THR A 17 4.60 8.97 -8.06
C THR A 17 4.16 10.37 -8.54
N ARG A 18 4.67 11.43 -7.92
CA ARG A 18 4.48 12.82 -8.36
C ARG A 18 5.01 13.02 -9.78
N ASP A 19 6.19 12.50 -10.09
CA ASP A 19 6.81 12.70 -11.40
C ASP A 19 6.06 11.90 -12.47
N GLU A 20 5.65 10.67 -12.20
CA GLU A 20 4.75 9.88 -13.06
C GLU A 20 3.40 10.58 -13.30
N LEU A 21 2.83 11.22 -12.27
CA LEU A 21 1.60 12.02 -12.41
C LEU A 21 1.79 13.24 -13.32
N LYS A 22 2.99 13.84 -13.34
CA LYS A 22 3.29 14.95 -14.27
C LYS A 22 3.40 14.42 -15.71
N ASP A 23 4.04 13.28 -15.89
CA ASP A 23 4.21 12.66 -17.22
C ASP A 23 2.85 12.24 -17.81
N LEU A 24 1.91 11.83 -16.95
CA LEU A 24 0.51 11.58 -17.33
C LEU A 24 -0.34 12.86 -17.49
N ALA A 25 0.25 14.05 -17.35
CA ALA A 25 -0.45 15.34 -17.35
C ALA A 25 -1.64 15.40 -16.37
N CYS A 26 -1.54 14.71 -15.24
CA CYS A 26 -2.62 14.63 -14.25
C CYS A 26 -2.75 15.95 -13.48
N LEU A 27 -3.89 16.62 -13.68
CA LEU A 27 -4.26 17.87 -13.01
C LEU A 27 -5.26 17.66 -11.86
N GLY A 28 -5.84 16.47 -11.73
CA GLY A 28 -6.78 16.09 -10.68
C GLY A 28 -6.92 14.58 -10.60
N PHE A 29 -7.19 14.05 -9.41
CA PHE A 29 -7.41 12.62 -9.22
C PHE A 29 -8.85 12.23 -9.56
N SER A 30 -8.99 11.07 -10.20
CA SER A 30 -10.30 10.47 -10.48
C SER A 30 -10.63 9.31 -9.53
N ALA A 31 -9.64 8.78 -8.80
CA ALA A 31 -9.88 7.86 -7.71
C ALA A 31 -10.63 8.58 -6.57
N ASP A 32 -11.60 7.88 -5.93
CA ASP A 32 -12.47 8.49 -4.92
C ASP A 32 -11.66 9.04 -3.72
N LEU A 33 -10.55 8.39 -3.35
CA LEU A 33 -9.64 8.86 -2.31
C LEU A 33 -8.18 8.57 -2.69
N VAL A 34 -7.33 9.60 -2.63
CA VAL A 34 -5.87 9.49 -2.70
C VAL A 34 -5.28 10.07 -1.41
N MET A 35 -4.46 9.30 -0.70
CA MET A 35 -3.83 9.75 0.56
C MET A 35 -2.30 9.69 0.48
N GLN A 36 -1.64 10.78 0.89
CA GLN A 36 -0.18 10.88 1.03
C GLN A 36 0.23 10.94 2.50
N SER A 37 1.18 10.10 2.91
CA SER A 37 1.81 10.15 4.25
C SER A 37 3.24 10.69 4.25
N PHE A 38 3.77 10.97 5.44
CA PHE A 38 5.16 11.37 5.67
C PHE A 38 5.75 10.59 6.84
N CYS A 39 5.97 9.29 6.65
CA CYS A 39 6.28 8.36 7.74
C CYS A 39 7.67 7.73 7.67
N HIS A 40 8.29 7.66 6.50
CA HIS A 40 9.60 7.02 6.32
C HIS A 40 10.76 7.99 6.53
N THR A 41 10.55 9.28 6.31
CA THR A 41 11.60 10.31 6.31
C THR A 41 11.45 11.35 7.43
N ALA A 42 10.38 11.25 8.24
CA ALA A 42 10.03 12.28 9.23
C ALA A 42 10.94 12.30 10.46
N ALA A 43 11.52 11.16 10.88
CA ALA A 43 12.29 11.08 12.11
C ALA A 43 13.63 11.83 12.05
N TYR A 44 14.34 11.70 10.92
CA TYR A 44 15.67 12.29 10.71
C TYR A 44 15.79 12.83 9.27
N PRO A 45 15.08 13.93 8.94
CA PRO A 45 14.99 14.40 7.57
C PRO A 45 16.31 14.99 7.08
N LYS A 46 16.75 14.57 5.89
CA LYS A 46 17.82 15.24 5.14
C LYS A 46 17.27 16.55 4.53
N PRO A 47 18.13 17.48 4.08
CA PRO A 47 17.68 18.70 3.42
C PRO A 47 16.74 18.48 2.22
N VAL A 48 16.92 17.35 1.50
CA VAL A 48 16.01 16.96 0.41
C VAL A 48 14.64 16.52 0.91
N ASP A 49 14.57 15.83 2.05
CA ASP A 49 13.31 15.39 2.67
C ASP A 49 12.54 16.59 3.21
N VAL A 50 13.23 17.60 3.76
CA VAL A 50 12.59 18.85 4.21
C VAL A 50 11.95 19.61 3.04
N ARG A 51 12.56 19.61 1.85
CA ARG A 51 11.92 20.16 0.63
C ARG A 51 10.73 19.31 0.21
N MET A 52 10.94 17.98 0.18
CA MET A 52 9.94 16.91 0.29
C MET A 52 8.64 17.35 0.96
N HIS A 53 8.75 17.53 2.27
CA HIS A 53 7.66 17.78 3.20
C HIS A 53 6.94 19.10 2.94
N LYS A 54 7.59 20.07 2.28
CA LYS A 54 6.99 21.37 1.94
C LYS A 54 6.23 21.34 0.62
N GLU A 55 6.74 20.61 -0.37
CA GLU A 55 6.23 20.66 -1.74
C GLU A 55 5.14 19.59 -1.99
N LEU A 56 5.36 18.37 -1.50
CA LEU A 56 4.49 17.24 -1.82
C LEU A 56 3.06 17.37 -1.27
N PRO A 57 2.80 17.91 -0.07
CA PRO A 57 1.42 18.07 0.41
C PRO A 57 0.55 18.94 -0.51
N ALA A 58 1.10 20.06 -0.99
CA ALA A 58 0.40 20.95 -1.90
C ALA A 58 0.16 20.29 -3.26
N PHE A 59 1.14 19.55 -3.78
CA PHE A 59 0.98 18.80 -5.03
C PHE A 59 -0.19 17.80 -4.99
N ILE A 60 -0.35 17.10 -3.86
CA ILE A 60 -1.43 16.12 -3.64
C ILE A 60 -2.77 16.81 -3.41
N SER A 61 -2.80 17.83 -2.55
CA SER A 61 -4.04 18.50 -2.15
C SER A 61 -4.67 19.31 -3.30
N THR A 62 -3.84 19.91 -4.16
CA THR A 62 -4.32 20.63 -5.36
C THR A 62 -4.98 19.73 -6.39
N ARG A 63 -4.78 18.41 -6.30
CA ARG A 63 -5.41 17.38 -7.14
C ARG A 63 -6.61 16.70 -6.47
N GLY A 64 -7.04 17.19 -5.30
CA GLY A 64 -8.15 16.61 -4.53
C GLY A 64 -7.74 15.49 -3.57
N GLY A 65 -6.45 15.23 -3.39
CA GLY A 65 -5.96 14.24 -2.43
C GLY A 65 -5.86 14.74 -1.00
N VAL A 66 -5.74 13.81 -0.05
CA VAL A 66 -5.48 14.09 1.36
C VAL A 66 -3.98 13.96 1.64
N ALA A 67 -3.37 14.97 2.23
CA ALA A 67 -1.98 14.93 2.68
C ALA A 67 -1.89 14.99 4.20
N LEU A 68 -1.28 13.96 4.80
CA LEU A 68 -0.91 13.96 6.21
C LEU A 68 0.30 14.88 6.45
N ARG A 69 0.75 14.97 7.70
CA ARG A 69 1.91 15.78 8.11
C ARG A 69 3.06 14.89 8.59
N PRO A 70 4.31 15.35 8.46
CA PRO A 70 5.44 14.70 9.14
C PRO A 70 5.16 14.59 10.64
N GLY A 71 5.30 13.37 11.18
CA GLY A 71 5.01 13.07 12.58
C GLY A 71 3.63 12.47 12.85
N ASP A 72 2.69 12.48 11.88
CA ASP A 72 1.36 11.86 12.06
C ASP A 72 1.43 10.33 12.20
N GLY A 73 2.50 9.72 11.67
CA GLY A 73 2.77 8.29 11.81
C GLY A 73 2.56 7.48 10.52
N VAL A 74 2.58 6.16 10.66
CA VAL A 74 2.66 5.20 9.55
C VAL A 74 1.43 5.26 8.63
N ILE A 75 1.68 5.28 7.31
CA ILE A 75 0.66 5.33 6.25
C ILE A 75 -0.54 4.40 6.52
N HIS A 76 -0.30 3.12 6.75
CA HIS A 76 -1.37 2.11 6.83
C HIS A 76 -2.23 2.27 8.08
N SER A 77 -1.68 2.84 9.16
CA SER A 77 -2.47 3.18 10.34
C SER A 77 -3.56 4.22 10.00
N TRP A 78 -3.23 5.19 9.15
CA TRP A 78 -4.19 6.20 8.71
C TRP A 78 -5.08 5.70 7.56
N LEU A 79 -4.47 5.14 6.52
CA LEU A 79 -5.17 4.69 5.32
C LEU A 79 -6.27 3.67 5.65
N ASN A 80 -5.98 2.71 6.54
CA ASN A 80 -6.92 1.66 6.89
C ASN A 80 -8.19 2.18 7.60
N ARG A 81 -8.17 3.40 8.15
CA ARG A 81 -9.32 4.05 8.77
C ARG A 81 -10.22 4.79 7.76
N LEU A 82 -9.77 4.89 6.51
CA LEU A 82 -10.43 5.63 5.44
C LEU A 82 -11.00 4.68 4.36
N LEU A 83 -10.93 3.37 4.58
CA LEU A 83 -11.40 2.36 3.65
C LEU A 83 -12.92 2.17 3.74
N LEU A 84 -13.53 1.88 2.59
CA LEU A 84 -14.89 1.37 2.52
C LEU A 84 -14.88 -0.16 2.39
N PRO A 85 -15.73 -0.89 3.13
CA PRO A 85 -15.87 -2.34 2.97
C PRO A 85 -16.14 -2.73 1.52
N ASP A 86 -15.64 -3.90 1.12
CA ASP A 86 -15.89 -4.54 -0.19
C ASP A 86 -15.47 -3.71 -1.43
N THR A 87 -14.57 -2.75 -1.24
CA THR A 87 -13.98 -1.96 -2.33
C THR A 87 -12.56 -2.40 -2.68
N VAL A 88 -12.10 -1.98 -3.87
CA VAL A 88 -10.77 -2.27 -4.39
C VAL A 88 -9.90 -1.01 -4.33
N GLY A 89 -8.61 -1.17 -4.02
CA GLY A 89 -7.65 -0.09 -4.11
C GLY A 89 -6.20 -0.54 -4.37
N THR A 90 -5.29 0.41 -4.29
CA THR A 90 -3.85 0.19 -4.50
C THR A 90 -3.02 1.15 -3.64
N GLY A 91 -1.70 1.03 -3.70
CA GLY A 91 -0.81 2.00 -3.11
C GLY A 91 0.65 1.79 -3.47
N GLY A 92 1.42 2.87 -3.41
CA GLY A 92 2.86 2.93 -3.65
C GLY A 92 3.69 2.39 -2.49
N ASP A 93 3.23 1.31 -1.86
CA ASP A 93 3.87 0.63 -0.76
C ASP A 93 3.46 -0.84 -0.76
N SER A 94 4.43 -1.76 -0.67
CA SER A 94 4.20 -3.21 -0.77
C SER A 94 3.36 -3.79 0.38
N HIS A 95 3.24 -3.06 1.50
CA HIS A 95 2.40 -3.39 2.64
C HIS A 95 1.02 -2.73 2.59
N THR A 96 0.64 -2.11 1.46
CA THR A 96 -0.75 -1.71 1.21
C THR A 96 -1.63 -2.95 1.08
N ARG A 97 -2.05 -3.50 2.22
CA ARG A 97 -2.84 -4.73 2.38
C ARG A 97 -4.06 -4.41 3.21
N PHE A 98 -5.15 -4.07 2.54
CA PHE A 98 -6.35 -3.59 3.21
C PHE A 98 -6.96 -4.66 4.12
N PRO A 99 -7.31 -4.33 5.38
CA PRO A 99 -7.99 -5.26 6.28
C PRO A 99 -9.48 -5.44 5.96
N ILE A 100 -10.07 -4.52 5.17
CA ILE A 100 -11.44 -4.59 4.66
C ILE A 100 -11.43 -4.24 3.17
N GLY A 101 -12.15 -4.99 2.34
CA GLY A 101 -11.98 -4.93 0.89
C GLY A 101 -10.70 -5.63 0.44
N ILE A 102 -10.09 -5.17 -0.66
CA ILE A 102 -8.85 -5.76 -1.21
C ILE A 102 -7.97 -4.70 -1.87
N SER A 103 -6.65 -4.89 -1.76
CA SER A 103 -5.68 -4.02 -2.41
C SER A 103 -4.59 -4.79 -3.15
N PHE A 104 -4.15 -4.24 -4.27
CA PHE A 104 -3.01 -4.74 -5.04
C PHE A 104 -1.94 -3.64 -5.09
N PRO A 105 -0.88 -3.72 -4.26
CA PRO A 105 0.23 -2.77 -4.31
C PRO A 105 0.90 -2.73 -5.67
N ALA A 106 1.41 -1.56 -6.04
CA ALA A 106 2.09 -1.37 -7.30
C ALA A 106 3.24 -0.37 -7.20
N GLY A 107 4.07 -0.31 -8.25
CA GLY A 107 5.07 0.73 -8.42
C GLY A 107 4.45 2.09 -8.76
N SER A 108 5.24 3.15 -8.66
CA SER A 108 4.79 4.53 -8.79
C SER A 108 4.03 4.85 -10.07
N GLY A 109 4.43 4.29 -11.22
CA GLY A 109 3.73 4.52 -12.50
C GLY A 109 2.29 4.02 -12.49
N LEU A 110 2.05 2.80 -12.00
CA LEU A 110 0.70 2.23 -11.93
C LEU A 110 -0.14 2.89 -10.84
N VAL A 111 0.48 3.34 -9.75
CA VAL A 111 -0.19 4.11 -8.69
C VAL A 111 -0.60 5.50 -9.20
N ALA A 112 0.26 6.16 -9.97
CA ALA A 112 -0.03 7.43 -10.63
C ALA A 112 -1.19 7.27 -11.63
N PHE A 113 -1.16 6.22 -12.45
CA PHE A 113 -2.25 5.87 -13.36
C PHE A 113 -3.56 5.66 -12.58
N ALA A 114 -3.55 4.82 -11.54
CA ALA A 114 -4.71 4.52 -10.71
C ALA A 114 -5.32 5.77 -10.06
N ALA A 115 -4.48 6.67 -9.53
CA ALA A 115 -4.93 7.92 -8.95
C ALA A 115 -5.54 8.86 -10.02
N ALA A 116 -4.91 8.94 -11.20
CA ALA A 116 -5.34 9.81 -12.30
C ALA A 116 -6.64 9.34 -12.97
N THR A 117 -6.81 8.04 -13.19
CA THR A 117 -7.93 7.47 -13.96
C THR A 117 -9.04 6.87 -13.09
N GLY A 118 -8.76 6.58 -11.81
CA GLY A 118 -9.70 5.88 -10.94
C GLY A 118 -9.87 4.39 -11.28
N ALA A 119 -8.98 3.83 -12.11
CA ALA A 119 -9.00 2.42 -12.52
C ALA A 119 -7.58 1.85 -12.57
N MET A 120 -7.44 0.53 -12.47
CA MET A 120 -6.13 -0.13 -12.54
C MET A 120 -6.20 -1.40 -13.40
N PRO A 121 -5.33 -1.57 -14.41
CA PRO A 121 -5.21 -2.84 -15.11
C PRO A 121 -4.78 -3.94 -14.13
N LEU A 122 -5.47 -5.08 -14.21
CA LEU A 122 -5.26 -6.22 -13.34
C LEU A 122 -5.56 -7.52 -14.09
N ASP A 123 -4.53 -8.32 -14.28
CA ASP A 123 -4.70 -9.74 -14.60
C ASP A 123 -4.99 -10.47 -13.28
N MET A 124 -6.21 -11.01 -13.15
CA MET A 124 -6.69 -11.56 -11.89
C MET A 124 -5.84 -12.80 -11.50
N PRO A 125 -5.15 -12.77 -10.34
CA PRO A 125 -4.36 -13.91 -9.91
C PRO A 125 -5.24 -15.04 -9.37
N GLU A 126 -4.69 -16.26 -9.36
CA GLU A 126 -5.26 -17.38 -8.61
C GLU A 126 -5.24 -17.10 -7.10
N SER A 127 -6.08 -17.82 -6.36
CA SER A 127 -6.22 -17.67 -4.91
C SER A 127 -5.69 -18.89 -4.15
N VAL A 128 -5.00 -18.65 -3.03
CA VAL A 128 -4.60 -19.68 -2.07
C VAL A 128 -5.39 -19.52 -0.78
N LEU A 129 -6.14 -20.55 -0.39
CA LEU A 129 -6.95 -20.52 0.83
C LEU A 129 -6.12 -20.94 2.04
N VAL A 130 -6.08 -20.07 3.06
CA VAL A 130 -5.54 -20.39 4.39
C VAL A 130 -6.69 -20.34 5.39
N ARG A 131 -6.96 -21.45 6.09
CA ARG A 131 -8.02 -21.55 7.10
C ARG A 131 -7.44 -22.04 8.43
N PHE A 132 -7.54 -21.21 9.46
CA PHE A 132 -7.26 -21.60 10.84
C PHE A 132 -8.50 -22.27 11.47
N LYS A 133 -8.27 -23.21 12.40
CA LYS A 133 -9.30 -23.87 13.20
C LYS A 133 -8.79 -24.13 14.63
N GLY A 134 -9.68 -24.10 15.62
CA GLY A 134 -9.36 -24.33 17.04
C GLY A 134 -9.32 -23.04 17.87
N GLN A 135 -8.71 -23.11 19.06
CA GLN A 135 -8.58 -22.00 20.00
C GLN A 135 -7.10 -21.67 20.22
N MET A 136 -6.75 -20.37 20.24
CA MET A 136 -5.40 -19.92 20.55
C MET A 136 -5.00 -20.39 21.95
N GLN A 137 -3.79 -20.95 22.06
CA GLN A 137 -3.23 -21.40 23.32
C GLN A 137 -2.77 -20.20 24.18
N PRO A 138 -2.69 -20.35 25.51
CA PRO A 138 -2.15 -19.31 26.38
C PRO A 138 -0.75 -18.85 25.94
N GLY A 139 -0.55 -17.54 25.85
CA GLY A 139 0.71 -16.93 25.41
C GLY A 139 0.92 -16.85 23.90
N VAL A 140 0.08 -17.50 23.08
CA VAL A 140 0.12 -17.37 21.62
C VAL A 140 -0.62 -16.11 21.18
N THR A 141 0.01 -15.33 20.30
CA THR A 141 -0.50 -14.07 19.76
C THR A 141 -0.93 -14.20 18.30
N LEU A 142 -1.65 -13.20 17.78
CA LEU A 142 -1.97 -13.13 16.36
C LEU A 142 -0.71 -13.06 15.47
N ARG A 143 0.38 -12.46 15.98
CA ARG A 143 1.66 -12.41 15.26
C ARG A 143 2.27 -13.80 15.08
N ASP A 144 2.08 -14.70 16.04
CA ASP A 144 2.52 -16.08 15.93
C ASP A 144 1.73 -16.83 14.85
N LEU A 145 0.43 -16.54 14.70
CA LEU A 145 -0.38 -17.11 13.62
C LEU A 145 0.10 -16.64 12.24
N VAL A 146 0.53 -15.38 12.10
CA VAL A 146 1.18 -14.89 10.86
C VAL A 146 2.46 -15.69 10.58
N GLY A 147 3.30 -15.93 11.59
CA GLY A 147 4.50 -16.75 11.47
C GLY A 147 4.23 -18.24 11.20
N ALA A 148 3.06 -18.74 11.61
CA ALA A 148 2.66 -20.12 11.38
C ALA A 148 2.38 -20.42 9.90
N ILE A 149 1.92 -19.44 9.11
CA ILE A 149 1.63 -19.64 7.67
C ILE A 149 2.87 -20.15 6.91
N PRO A 150 4.01 -19.43 6.88
CA PRO A 150 5.21 -19.92 6.21
C PRO A 150 5.78 -21.19 6.88
N LEU A 151 5.67 -21.32 8.21
CA LEU A 151 6.12 -22.52 8.91
C LEU A 151 5.41 -23.78 8.41
N TYR A 152 4.08 -23.74 8.27
CA TYR A 152 3.30 -24.88 7.80
C TYR A 152 3.44 -25.10 6.28
N ALA A 153 3.61 -24.04 5.49
CA ALA A 153 3.92 -24.17 4.06
C ALA A 153 5.26 -24.89 3.83
N ILE A 154 6.29 -24.60 4.65
CA ILE A 154 7.57 -25.32 4.63
C ILE A 154 7.39 -26.78 5.04
N LYS A 155 6.66 -27.04 6.13
CA LYS A 155 6.39 -28.42 6.60
C LYS A 155 5.66 -29.27 5.55
N GLN A 156 4.83 -28.65 4.72
CA GLN A 156 4.09 -29.31 3.64
C GLN A 156 4.86 -29.36 2.31
N GLY A 157 6.08 -28.80 2.23
CA GLY A 157 6.87 -28.75 1.00
C GLY A 157 6.37 -27.79 -0.07
N LEU A 158 5.44 -26.89 0.28
CA LEU A 158 4.89 -25.86 -0.61
C LEU A 158 5.80 -24.62 -0.68
N LEU A 159 6.60 -24.38 0.37
CA LEU A 159 7.55 -23.27 0.43
C LEU A 159 8.96 -23.76 0.77
N THR A 160 9.98 -23.20 0.11
CA THR A 160 11.39 -23.50 0.40
C THR A 160 12.16 -22.26 0.85
N VAL A 161 13.13 -22.44 1.74
CA VAL A 161 14.04 -21.36 2.20
C VAL A 161 15.13 -21.05 1.19
N ALA A 162 15.65 -22.06 0.48
CA ALA A 162 16.70 -21.90 -0.52
C ALA A 162 16.23 -20.99 -1.68
N LYS A 163 17.14 -20.15 -2.18
CA LYS A 163 16.87 -19.24 -3.31
C LYS A 163 16.86 -19.98 -4.65
N ALA A 164 17.81 -20.89 -4.86
CA ALA A 164 17.89 -21.67 -6.09
C ALA A 164 16.72 -22.65 -6.17
N GLY A 165 15.94 -22.62 -7.26
CA GLY A 165 14.77 -23.48 -7.43
C GLY A 165 13.63 -23.23 -6.44
N LYS A 166 13.48 -21.99 -5.95
CA LYS A 166 12.52 -21.64 -4.89
C LYS A 166 11.09 -22.03 -5.23
N LYS A 167 10.42 -22.76 -4.32
CA LYS A 167 8.97 -22.94 -4.29
C LYS A 167 8.34 -21.92 -3.35
N ASN A 168 7.21 -21.34 -3.75
CA ASN A 168 6.51 -20.32 -2.98
C ASN A 168 5.01 -20.30 -3.26
#